data_AF-A0A9D9U0C2-F1
#
_entry.id   AF-A0A9D9U0C2-F1
#
_cell.length_a   1.000
_cell.length_b   1.000
_cell.length_c   1.000
_cell.angle_alpha   90.00
_cell.angle_beta   90.00
_cell.angle_gamma   90.00
#
_symmetry.space_group_name_H-M   'P 1'
#
loop_
_entity.id
_entity.type
_entity.pdbx_description
1 polymer ?
#
loop_
_entity_poly.entity_id
_entity_poly.type
_entity_poly.pdbx_seq_one_letter_code
_entity_poly.pdbx_strand_id
1 'polypeptide(L)'
;MSFKKKINFLVILILTCSALLAQEKETVIPQVGDTIPSKVTKTSMNKYDSATKAHSPKVAAMRSAIFPGLGQIYNKKYWKLPIVYGAMGVGAGVFFYNLKQYKDSRFAYRVKYNMRVNKTDSALYSSIKPNLEPLSEESLKFYRNQFRRDIDYSTIFFLILWGLNVVDATVDAHLKSFDVSPDLSIQFKPGYSELAKTNGLSIVLKIGK
;
A
#
# COMPACT_ATOMS: atom_id res chain seq x y z
N MET A 1 -27.41 15.42 10.12
CA MET A 1 -26.26 16.34 10.36
C MET A 1 -24.95 15.66 10.81
N SER A 2 -24.88 14.31 10.90
CA SER A 2 -23.72 13.58 11.47
C SER A 2 -22.60 13.25 10.47
N PHE A 3 -22.91 13.12 9.17
CA PHE A 3 -21.95 12.63 8.17
C PHE A 3 -20.86 13.65 7.79
N LYS A 4 -21.23 14.94 7.62
CA LYS A 4 -20.27 16.03 7.36
C LYS A 4 -19.28 16.25 8.51
N LYS A 5 -19.71 16.04 9.77
CA LYS A 5 -18.83 16.12 10.94
C LYS A 5 -17.79 14.99 10.98
N LYS A 6 -18.16 13.78 10.55
CA LYS A 6 -17.23 12.63 10.48
C LYS A 6 -16.19 12.79 9.37
N ILE A 7 -16.57 13.36 8.22
CA ILE A 7 -15.64 13.66 7.12
C ILE A 7 -14.67 14.77 7.53
N ASN A 8 -15.14 15.85 8.14
CA ASN A 8 -14.26 16.93 8.62
C ASN A 8 -13.30 16.43 9.72
N PHE A 9 -13.76 15.53 10.60
CA PHE A 9 -12.90 14.91 11.61
C PHE A 9 -11.83 14.00 10.99
N LEU A 10 -12.18 13.21 9.96
CA LEU A 10 -11.23 12.37 9.24
C LEU A 10 -10.18 13.20 8.49
N VAL A 11 -10.58 14.33 7.88
CA VAL A 11 -9.66 15.24 7.18
C VAL A 11 -8.72 15.96 8.16
N ILE A 12 -9.18 16.34 9.35
CA ILE A 12 -8.35 16.94 10.41
C ILE A 12 -7.36 15.91 11.00
N LEU A 13 -7.75 14.64 11.10
CA LEU A 13 -6.88 13.56 11.57
C LEU A 13 -5.76 13.25 10.56
N ILE A 14 -6.02 13.40 9.26
CA ILE A 14 -5.03 13.20 8.19
C ILE A 14 -4.05 14.39 8.11
N LEU A 15 -4.50 15.62 8.39
CA LEU A 15 -3.66 16.82 8.34
C LEU A 15 -2.69 16.95 9.53
N THR A 16 -3.05 16.46 10.71
CA THR A 16 -2.23 16.60 11.94
C THR A 16 -1.11 15.56 12.06
N CYS A 17 -1.22 14.42 11.36
CA CYS A 17 -0.19 13.37 11.37
C CYS A 17 1.08 13.77 10.61
N SER A 18 0.97 14.71 9.66
CA SER A 18 2.10 15.23 8.86
C SER A 18 3.08 16.09 9.66
N ALA A 19 2.66 16.66 10.80
CA ALA A 19 3.47 17.59 11.59
C ALA A 19 4.37 16.91 12.64
N LEU A 20 4.19 15.60 12.87
CA LEU A 20 4.90 14.86 13.93
C LEU A 20 6.15 14.09 13.46
N LEU A 21 6.60 14.28 12.21
CA LEU A 21 7.81 13.64 11.66
C LEU A 21 8.98 14.63 11.44
N ALA A 22 9.06 15.69 12.24
CA ALA A 22 10.26 16.53 12.32
C ALA A 22 11.12 16.11 13.51
N GLN A 23 11.88 15.03 13.36
CA GLN A 23 12.90 14.63 14.34
C GLN A 23 14.26 15.14 13.86
N GLU A 24 14.83 16.07 14.64
CA GLU A 24 16.16 16.65 14.41
C GLU A 24 17.24 15.56 14.57
N LYS A 25 18.17 15.51 13.61
CA LYS A 25 19.24 14.52 13.57
C LYS A 25 20.47 15.08 14.30
N GLU A 26 20.73 14.60 15.50
CA GLU A 26 21.97 14.88 16.20
C GLU A 26 23.14 14.09 15.57
N THR A 27 24.22 14.79 15.23
CA THR A 27 25.43 14.22 14.65
C THR A 27 26.42 13.85 15.75
N VAL A 28 26.55 12.56 16.05
CA VAL A 28 27.64 12.03 16.87
C VAL A 28 28.93 11.95 16.03
N ILE A 29 29.96 12.67 16.44
CA ILE A 29 31.32 12.60 15.86
C ILE A 29 32.10 11.49 16.59
N PRO A 30 32.65 10.47 15.89
CA PRO A 30 33.59 9.53 16.51
C PRO A 30 34.95 10.21 16.75
N GLN A 31 35.48 10.03 17.96
CA GLN A 31 36.83 10.40 18.38
C GLN A 31 37.90 9.72 17.50
N VAL A 32 38.93 10.49 17.18
CA VAL A 32 40.08 10.08 16.35
C VAL A 32 40.97 9.10 17.13
N GLY A 33 41.18 7.90 16.57
CA GLY A 33 42.25 6.99 16.97
C GLY A 33 43.24 6.85 15.82
N ASP A 34 44.51 7.15 16.11
CA ASP A 34 45.65 7.14 15.20
C ASP A 34 45.74 5.88 14.33
N THR A 35 45.92 6.05 13.00
CA THR A 35 46.86 5.30 12.12
C THR A 35 46.78 5.83 10.66
N ILE A 36 47.93 6.32 10.15
CA ILE A 36 48.36 6.59 8.74
C ILE A 36 47.46 7.48 7.84
N PRO A 37 47.97 8.59 7.25
CA PRO A 37 47.19 9.45 6.37
C PRO A 37 47.02 8.80 4.99
N SER A 38 45.96 8.03 4.82
CA SER A 38 45.44 7.75 3.48
C SER A 38 44.86 9.05 2.94
N LYS A 39 45.42 9.54 1.82
CA LYS A 39 44.96 10.76 1.13
C LYS A 39 43.50 10.56 0.74
N VAL A 40 42.58 11.01 1.58
CA VAL A 40 41.14 11.08 1.29
C VAL A 40 40.98 12.15 0.22
N THR A 41 41.05 11.73 -1.04
CA THR A 41 40.45 12.47 -2.15
C THR A 41 38.98 12.61 -1.79
N LYS A 42 38.57 13.80 -1.34
CA LYS A 42 37.16 14.16 -1.20
C LYS A 42 36.56 14.14 -2.59
N THR A 43 36.12 12.97 -3.04
CA THR A 43 35.22 12.83 -4.18
C THR A 43 33.99 13.65 -3.83
N SER A 44 33.84 14.79 -4.52
CA SER A 44 32.64 15.61 -4.53
C SER A 44 31.45 14.67 -4.72
N MET A 45 30.68 14.42 -3.66
CA MET A 45 29.44 13.66 -3.78
C MET A 45 28.51 14.47 -4.67
N ASN A 46 28.43 14.08 -5.94
CA ASN A 46 27.46 14.62 -6.86
C ASN A 46 26.09 14.44 -6.23
N LYS A 47 25.30 15.51 -6.19
CA LYS A 47 23.92 15.53 -5.68
C LYS A 47 23.00 14.52 -6.40
N TYR A 48 23.47 13.99 -7.54
CA TYR A 48 22.81 13.00 -8.39
C TYR A 48 23.31 11.56 -8.16
N ASP A 49 24.31 11.35 -7.31
CA ASP A 49 24.79 10.01 -6.96
C ASP A 49 23.83 9.33 -5.98
N SER A 50 22.67 8.98 -6.52
CA SER A 50 21.56 8.31 -5.84
C SER A 50 21.95 6.89 -5.38
N ALA A 51 23.12 6.39 -5.81
CA ALA A 51 23.66 5.09 -5.43
C ALA A 51 24.07 5.03 -3.95
N THR A 52 24.29 6.18 -3.30
CA THR A 52 24.72 6.22 -1.88
C THR A 52 23.60 5.96 -0.86
N LYS A 53 22.33 5.90 -1.30
CA LYS A 53 21.22 5.29 -0.53
C LYS A 53 20.65 4.10 -1.29
N ALA A 54 21.47 3.07 -1.49
CA ALA A 54 21.00 1.77 -1.93
C ALA A 54 19.85 1.30 -1.02
N HIS A 55 18.63 1.29 -1.56
CA HIS A 55 17.46 0.80 -0.83
C HIS A 55 17.58 -0.71 -0.70
N SER A 56 17.77 -1.22 0.51
CA SER A 56 17.79 -2.66 0.74
C SER A 56 16.43 -3.31 0.38
N PRO A 57 16.38 -4.25 -0.57
CA PRO A 57 15.15 -4.97 -0.93
C PRO A 57 14.59 -5.78 0.25
N LYS A 58 15.47 -6.34 1.08
CA LYS A 58 15.10 -7.05 2.31
C LYS A 58 14.35 -6.15 3.29
N VAL A 59 14.77 -4.88 3.42
CA VAL A 59 14.09 -3.91 4.29
C VAL A 59 12.74 -3.51 3.72
N ALA A 60 12.63 -3.35 2.39
CA ALA A 60 11.36 -3.07 1.74
C ALA A 60 10.36 -4.22 1.94
N ALA A 61 10.81 -5.46 1.74
CA ALA A 61 10.03 -6.67 1.96
C ALA A 61 9.53 -6.77 3.41
N MET A 62 10.42 -6.64 4.39
CA MET A 62 10.08 -6.73 5.81
C MET A 62 9.05 -5.66 6.20
N ARG A 63 9.23 -4.43 5.73
CA ARG A 63 8.29 -3.33 6.01
C ARG A 63 6.90 -3.63 5.45
N SER A 64 6.80 -4.03 4.18
CA SER A 64 5.50 -4.40 3.58
C SER A 64 4.86 -5.63 4.23
N ALA A 65 5.67 -6.57 4.73
CA ALA A 65 5.18 -7.76 5.41
C ALA A 65 4.53 -7.42 6.76
N ILE A 66 5.05 -6.41 7.48
CA ILE A 66 4.46 -5.94 8.75
C ILE A 66 3.16 -5.17 8.49
N PHE A 67 3.20 -4.20 7.57
CA PHE A 67 2.00 -3.46 7.16
C PHE A 67 1.99 -3.22 5.64
N PRO A 68 0.87 -3.50 4.96
CA PRO A 68 0.75 -3.26 3.53
C PRO A 68 1.06 -1.81 3.18
N GLY A 69 1.92 -1.58 2.18
CA GLY A 69 2.27 -0.24 1.71
C GLY A 69 3.54 0.38 2.33
N LEU A 70 4.07 -0.15 3.44
CA LEU A 70 5.27 0.44 4.06
C LEU A 70 6.53 0.29 3.20
N GLY A 71 6.66 -0.77 2.42
CA GLY A 71 7.75 -0.94 1.46
C GLY A 71 7.66 0.06 0.31
N GLN A 72 6.46 0.37 -0.17
CA GLN A 72 6.23 1.43 -1.16
C GLN A 72 6.62 2.81 -0.61
N ILE A 73 6.29 3.10 0.65
CA ILE A 73 6.73 4.32 1.36
C ILE A 73 8.26 4.35 1.45
N TYR A 74 8.89 3.26 1.87
CA TYR A 74 10.35 3.15 1.91
C TYR A 74 10.98 3.41 0.54
N ASN A 75 10.39 2.87 -0.52
CA ASN A 75 10.83 3.09 -1.90
C ASN A 75 10.47 4.47 -2.45
N LYS A 76 9.80 5.35 -1.69
CA LYS A 76 9.28 6.65 -2.12
C LYS A 76 8.31 6.56 -3.31
N LYS A 77 7.61 5.42 -3.46
CA LYS A 77 6.63 5.15 -4.53
C LYS A 77 5.20 5.36 -4.00
N TYR A 78 4.93 6.57 -3.51
CA TYR A 78 3.64 6.91 -2.87
C TYR A 78 2.44 6.77 -3.79
N TRP A 79 2.62 6.96 -5.10
CA TRP A 79 1.54 6.84 -6.08
C TRP A 79 0.94 5.43 -6.14
N LYS A 80 1.65 4.39 -5.69
CA LYS A 80 1.13 3.01 -5.62
C LYS A 80 0.23 2.78 -4.40
N LEU A 81 0.28 3.65 -3.38
CA LEU A 81 -0.47 3.45 -2.13
C LEU A 81 -2.00 3.37 -2.33
N PRO A 82 -2.64 4.22 -3.16
CA PRO A 82 -4.07 4.09 -3.41
C PRO A 82 -4.45 2.72 -3.98
N ILE A 83 -3.59 2.13 -4.82
CA ILE A 83 -3.82 0.81 -5.42
C ILE A 83 -3.70 -0.28 -4.34
N VAL A 84 -2.64 -0.23 -3.54
CA VAL A 84 -2.41 -1.18 -2.44
C VAL A 84 -3.56 -1.13 -1.43
N TYR A 85 -3.92 0.05 -0.94
CA TYR A 85 -5.02 0.19 0.01
C TYR A 85 -6.38 -0.08 -0.61
N GLY A 86 -6.56 0.18 -1.91
CA GLY A 86 -7.74 -0.24 -2.65
C GLY A 86 -7.90 -1.75 -2.64
N ALA A 87 -6.84 -2.49 -2.97
CA ALA A 87 -6.85 -3.96 -2.95
C ALA A 87 -7.09 -4.52 -1.55
N MET A 88 -6.36 -4.02 -0.54
CA MET A 88 -6.56 -4.44 0.86
C MET A 88 -7.98 -4.09 1.37
N GLY A 89 -8.49 -2.91 1.01
CA GLY A 89 -9.82 -2.45 1.39
C GLY A 89 -10.93 -3.30 0.78
N VAL A 90 -10.82 -3.67 -0.51
CA VAL A 90 -11.76 -4.58 -1.17
C VAL A 90 -11.70 -5.97 -0.53
N GLY A 91 -10.51 -6.52 -0.33
CA GLY A 91 -10.35 -7.84 0.31
C GLY A 91 -10.95 -7.88 1.73
N ALA A 92 -10.66 -6.87 2.55
CA ALA A 92 -11.25 -6.74 3.88
C ALA A 92 -12.77 -6.54 3.83
N GLY A 93 -13.26 -5.72 2.90
CA GLY A 93 -14.69 -5.47 2.69
C GLY A 93 -15.46 -6.75 2.36
N VAL A 94 -14.92 -7.57 1.46
CA VAL A 94 -15.50 -8.89 1.12
C VAL A 94 -15.52 -9.81 2.34
N PHE A 95 -14.43 -9.88 3.11
CA PHE A 95 -14.38 -10.67 4.34
C PHE A 95 -15.46 -10.25 5.34
N PHE A 96 -15.59 -8.95 5.63
CA PHE A 96 -16.58 -8.46 6.58
C PHE A 96 -18.01 -8.65 6.08
N TYR A 97 -18.23 -8.52 4.77
CA TYR A 97 -19.51 -8.84 4.16
C TYR A 97 -19.88 -10.30 4.39
N ASN A 98 -18.98 -11.24 4.04
CA ASN A 98 -19.21 -12.67 4.22
C ASN A 98 -19.40 -13.04 5.70
N LEU A 99 -18.61 -12.46 6.60
CA LEU A 99 -18.73 -12.65 8.04
C LEU A 99 -20.09 -12.21 8.58
N LYS A 100 -20.60 -11.07 8.10
CA LYS A 100 -21.92 -10.57 8.49
C LYS A 100 -23.02 -11.49 7.97
N GLN A 101 -22.98 -11.90 6.70
CA GLN A 101 -23.98 -12.78 6.12
C GLN A 101 -23.97 -14.17 6.78
N TYR A 102 -22.79 -14.68 7.15
CA TYR A 102 -22.66 -15.89 7.94
C TYR A 102 -23.34 -15.77 9.31
N LYS A 103 -23.08 -14.68 10.06
CA LYS A 103 -23.71 -14.44 11.36
C LYS A 103 -25.23 -14.35 11.25
N ASP A 104 -25.72 -13.58 10.28
CA ASP A 104 -27.16 -13.41 10.03
C ASP A 104 -27.84 -14.75 9.69
N SER A 105 -27.25 -15.53 8.77
CA SER A 105 -27.77 -16.83 8.35
C SER A 105 -27.68 -17.88 9.47
N ARG A 106 -26.60 -17.88 10.24
CA ARG A 106 -26.39 -18.78 11.39
C ARG A 106 -27.39 -18.50 12.50
N PHE A 107 -27.69 -17.23 12.76
CA PHE A 107 -28.71 -16.83 13.73
C PHE A 107 -30.10 -17.31 13.30
N ALA A 108 -30.50 -17.02 12.07
CA ALA A 108 -31.81 -17.43 11.54
C ALA A 108 -31.98 -18.95 11.54
N TYR A 109 -30.97 -19.69 11.08
CA TYR A 109 -30.96 -21.16 11.13
C TYR A 109 -31.16 -21.69 12.55
N ARG A 110 -30.40 -21.16 13.52
CA ARG A 110 -30.45 -21.59 14.92
C ARG A 110 -31.84 -21.38 15.51
N VAL A 111 -32.45 -20.21 15.29
CA VAL A 111 -33.78 -19.89 15.83
C VAL A 111 -34.82 -20.87 15.27
N LYS A 112 -34.86 -21.07 13.95
CA LYS A 112 -35.83 -22.01 13.33
C LYS A 112 -35.63 -23.45 13.79
N TYR A 113 -34.37 -23.90 13.86
CA TYR A 113 -34.02 -25.23 14.35
C TYR A 113 -34.49 -25.44 15.79
N ASN A 114 -34.22 -24.47 16.68
CA ASN A 114 -34.60 -24.55 18.09
C ASN A 114 -36.12 -24.52 18.28
N MET A 115 -36.85 -23.72 17.50
CA MET A 115 -38.32 -23.71 17.54
C MET A 115 -38.91 -25.07 17.14
N ARG A 116 -38.34 -25.72 16.11
CA ARG A 116 -38.82 -27.02 15.63
C ARG A 116 -38.43 -28.18 16.55
N VAL A 117 -37.18 -28.22 17.01
CA VAL A 117 -36.62 -29.38 17.75
C VAL A 117 -36.74 -29.20 19.26
N ASN A 118 -36.27 -28.06 19.77
CA ASN A 118 -36.18 -27.79 21.20
C ASN A 118 -37.45 -27.11 21.76
N LYS A 119 -38.35 -26.64 20.88
CA LYS A 119 -39.54 -25.85 21.23
C LYS A 119 -39.19 -24.57 22.01
N THR A 120 -38.00 -24.02 21.78
CA THR A 120 -37.51 -22.77 22.39
C THR A 120 -37.32 -21.68 21.33
N ASP A 121 -36.92 -20.47 21.75
CA ASP A 121 -36.52 -19.35 20.88
C ASP A 121 -37.62 -18.74 20.00
N SER A 122 -38.91 -19.09 20.18
CA SER A 122 -40.02 -18.50 19.42
C SER A 122 -40.07 -16.96 19.51
N ALA A 123 -39.65 -16.38 20.63
CA ALA A 123 -39.57 -14.93 20.79
C ALA A 123 -38.49 -14.27 19.89
N LEU A 124 -37.43 -15.01 19.54
CA LEU A 124 -36.32 -14.53 18.71
C LEU A 124 -36.65 -14.57 17.21
N TYR A 125 -37.76 -15.20 16.81
CA TYR A 125 -38.18 -15.32 15.42
C TYR A 125 -38.35 -13.94 14.77
N SER A 126 -38.94 -12.99 15.50
CA SER A 126 -39.11 -11.58 15.07
C SER A 126 -37.79 -10.82 14.85
N SER A 127 -36.68 -11.31 15.40
CA SER A 127 -35.35 -10.71 15.24
C SER A 127 -34.60 -11.25 14.01
N ILE A 128 -35.16 -12.22 13.29
CA ILE A 128 -34.60 -12.69 12.02
C ILE A 128 -34.74 -11.57 10.99
N LYS A 129 -33.74 -11.41 10.12
CA LYS A 129 -33.81 -10.39 9.08
C LYS A 129 -34.95 -10.69 8.10
N PRO A 130 -35.68 -9.68 7.61
CA PRO A 130 -36.84 -9.89 6.73
C PRO A 130 -36.52 -10.70 5.47
N ASN A 131 -35.32 -10.59 4.92
CA ASN A 131 -34.88 -11.34 3.74
C ASN A 131 -34.51 -12.81 4.03
N LEU A 132 -34.32 -13.17 5.30
CA LEU A 132 -33.98 -14.53 5.75
C LEU A 132 -35.18 -15.25 6.37
N GLU A 133 -36.15 -14.51 6.90
CA GLU A 133 -37.35 -15.03 7.52
C GLU A 133 -38.19 -15.96 6.62
N PRO A 134 -38.45 -15.66 5.32
CA PRO A 134 -39.25 -16.56 4.48
C PRO A 134 -38.50 -17.83 4.03
N LEU A 135 -37.20 -17.93 4.28
CA LEU A 135 -36.38 -19.04 3.82
C LEU A 135 -36.59 -20.31 4.65
N SER A 136 -36.51 -21.48 4.01
CA SER A 136 -36.57 -22.77 4.72
C SER A 136 -35.33 -22.99 5.61
N GLU A 137 -35.44 -23.90 6.58
CA GLU A 137 -34.29 -24.28 7.42
C GLU A 137 -33.12 -24.81 6.58
N GLU A 138 -33.40 -25.60 5.53
CA GLU A 138 -32.37 -26.14 4.65
C GLU A 138 -31.69 -25.04 3.82
N SER A 139 -32.45 -24.06 3.30
CA SER A 139 -31.88 -22.88 2.62
C SER A 139 -30.98 -22.07 3.54
N LEU A 140 -31.38 -21.86 4.80
CA LEU A 140 -30.57 -21.13 5.79
C LEU A 140 -29.29 -21.90 6.16
N LYS A 141 -29.37 -23.23 6.26
CA LYS A 141 -28.22 -24.11 6.48
C LYS A 141 -27.24 -24.04 5.31
N PHE A 142 -27.76 -24.05 4.09
CA PHE A 142 -26.96 -23.89 2.87
C PHE A 142 -26.25 -22.53 2.86
N TYR A 143 -26.97 -21.42 3.06
CA TYR A 143 -26.36 -20.09 3.10
C TYR A 143 -25.33 -19.94 4.22
N ARG A 144 -25.61 -20.43 5.42
CA ARG A 144 -24.63 -20.46 6.51
C ARG A 144 -23.35 -21.20 6.08
N ASN A 145 -23.47 -22.36 5.45
CA ASN A 145 -22.31 -23.14 5.02
C ASN A 145 -21.55 -22.45 3.87
N GLN A 146 -22.27 -21.83 2.94
CA GLN A 146 -21.70 -21.04 1.85
C GLN A 146 -20.88 -19.87 2.39
N PHE A 147 -21.47 -19.00 3.20
CA PHE A 147 -20.76 -17.85 3.74
C PHE A 147 -19.63 -18.23 4.67
N ARG A 148 -19.71 -19.38 5.38
CA ARG A 148 -18.57 -19.90 6.15
C ARG A 148 -17.37 -20.16 5.23
N ARG A 149 -17.60 -20.83 4.10
CA ARG A 149 -16.56 -21.12 3.11
C ARG A 149 -16.06 -19.84 2.43
N ASP A 150 -16.96 -18.90 2.13
CA ASP A 150 -16.58 -17.63 1.49
C ASP A 150 -15.75 -16.74 2.43
N ILE A 151 -15.91 -16.85 3.75
CA ILE A 151 -15.00 -16.26 4.74
C ILE A 151 -13.59 -16.84 4.54
N ASP A 152 -13.47 -18.18 4.55
CA ASP A 152 -12.17 -18.87 4.38
C ASP A 152 -11.49 -18.45 3.07
N TYR A 153 -12.24 -18.41 1.96
CA TYR A 153 -11.74 -17.96 0.66
C TYR A 153 -11.34 -16.48 0.67
N SER A 154 -12.13 -15.61 1.29
CA SER A 154 -11.79 -14.19 1.38
C SER A 154 -10.53 -13.94 2.21
N THR A 155 -10.30 -14.73 3.26
CA THR A 155 -9.06 -14.67 4.05
C THR A 155 -7.85 -15.09 3.22
N ILE A 156 -7.94 -16.19 2.48
CA ILE A 156 -6.85 -16.64 1.60
C ILE A 156 -6.55 -15.59 0.53
N PHE A 157 -7.59 -15.06 -0.12
CA PHE A 157 -7.44 -14.03 -1.15
C PHE A 157 -6.80 -12.74 -0.59
N PHE A 158 -7.21 -12.32 0.62
CA PHE A 158 -6.61 -11.18 1.30
C PHE A 158 -5.12 -11.40 1.59
N LEU A 159 -4.73 -12.59 2.03
CA LEU A 159 -3.33 -12.94 2.26
C LEU A 159 -2.52 -12.96 0.96
N ILE A 160 -3.11 -13.43 -0.15
CA ILE A 160 -2.47 -13.37 -1.47
C ILE A 160 -2.23 -11.91 -1.89
N LEU A 161 -3.24 -11.05 -1.76
CA LEU A 161 -3.09 -9.62 -2.06
C LEU A 161 -2.00 -8.95 -1.20
N TRP A 162 -1.95 -9.31 0.09
CA TRP A 162 -0.88 -8.84 0.98
C TRP A 162 0.50 -9.35 0.49
N GLY A 163 0.62 -10.63 0.15
CA GLY A 163 1.86 -11.20 -0.41
C GLY A 163 2.31 -10.47 -1.68
N LEU A 164 1.39 -10.21 -2.62
CA LEU A 164 1.68 -9.44 -3.83
C LEU A 164 2.20 -8.04 -3.52
N ASN A 165 1.64 -7.37 -2.50
CA ASN A 165 2.13 -6.06 -2.05
C ASN A 165 3.60 -6.11 -1.59
N VAL A 166 3.98 -7.17 -0.88
CA VAL A 166 5.37 -7.38 -0.42
C VAL A 166 6.31 -7.59 -1.61
N VAL A 167 5.91 -8.43 -2.55
CA VAL A 167 6.70 -8.72 -3.76
C VAL A 167 6.88 -7.45 -4.59
N ASP A 168 5.82 -6.67 -4.83
CA ASP A 168 5.88 -5.41 -5.57
C ASP A 168 6.87 -4.41 -4.93
N ALA A 169 6.81 -4.25 -3.60
CA ALA A 169 7.78 -3.40 -2.88
C ALA A 169 9.22 -3.93 -2.96
N THR A 170 9.40 -5.25 -2.97
CA THR A 170 10.74 -5.85 -3.03
C THR A 170 11.35 -5.67 -4.41
N VAL A 171 10.57 -5.88 -5.47
CA VAL A 171 10.99 -5.65 -6.87
C VAL A 171 11.33 -4.18 -7.10
N ASP A 172 10.50 -3.26 -6.64
CA ASP A 172 10.78 -1.81 -6.73
C ASP A 172 12.11 -1.43 -6.06
N ALA A 173 12.44 -2.07 -4.93
CA ALA A 173 13.69 -1.82 -4.23
C ALA A 173 14.89 -2.41 -4.98
N HIS A 174 14.76 -3.61 -5.56
CA HIS A 174 15.78 -4.19 -6.44
C HIS A 174 16.05 -3.32 -7.66
N LEU A 175 15.01 -2.71 -8.23
CA LEU A 175 15.17 -1.91 -9.44
C LEU A 175 15.82 -0.55 -9.19
N LYS A 176 15.90 -0.09 -7.94
CA LYS A 176 16.51 1.21 -7.60
C LYS A 176 18.03 1.25 -7.69
N SER A 177 18.70 0.09 -7.61
CA SER A 177 20.15 0.02 -7.76
C SER A 177 20.62 0.02 -9.21
N PHE A 178 19.70 -0.15 -10.18
CA PHE A 178 20.05 -0.02 -11.59
C PHE A 178 20.21 1.44 -11.95
N ASP A 179 21.31 1.74 -12.64
CA ASP A 179 21.55 3.07 -13.18
C ASP A 179 20.61 3.32 -14.36
N VAL A 180 19.62 4.18 -14.13
CA VAL A 180 18.68 4.70 -15.14
C VAL A 180 18.86 6.21 -15.29
N SER A 181 20.07 6.71 -15.03
CA SER A 181 20.40 8.12 -15.22
C SER A 181 20.10 8.52 -16.66
N PRO A 182 19.26 9.55 -16.91
CA PRO A 182 19.14 10.13 -18.23
C PRO A 182 20.42 10.90 -18.51
N ASP A 183 21.45 10.21 -18.99
CA ASP A 183 22.61 10.84 -19.62
C ASP A 183 22.25 11.48 -20.98
N LEU A 184 20.95 11.51 -21.29
CA LEU A 184 20.36 12.18 -22.43
C LEU A 184 19.97 13.61 -22.06
N SER A 185 20.84 14.58 -22.35
CA SER A 185 20.52 16.00 -22.20
C SER A 185 20.32 16.65 -23.56
N ILE A 186 19.17 17.30 -23.75
CA ILE A 186 18.88 18.13 -24.92
C ILE A 186 19.31 19.56 -24.58
N GLN A 187 20.24 20.12 -25.36
CA GLN A 187 20.70 21.50 -25.19
C GLN A 187 20.32 22.32 -26.43
N PHE A 188 19.63 23.44 -26.20
CA PHE A 188 19.35 24.42 -27.24
C PHE A 188 20.49 25.44 -27.30
N LYS A 189 21.18 25.53 -28.43
CA LYS A 189 22.23 26.51 -28.66
C LYS A 189 21.83 27.47 -29.78
N PRO A 190 21.57 28.75 -29.49
CA PRO A 190 21.46 29.77 -30.53
C PRO A 190 22.84 29.97 -31.17
N GLY A 191 22.90 30.00 -32.49
CA GLY A 191 24.15 30.13 -33.23
C GLY A 191 23.95 30.78 -34.58
N TYR A 192 25.01 31.37 -35.11
CA TYR A 192 25.03 31.93 -36.46
C TYR A 192 25.57 30.87 -37.42
N SER A 193 24.81 30.52 -38.46
CA SER A 193 25.27 29.58 -39.48
C SER A 193 25.97 30.35 -40.60
N GLU A 194 27.30 30.28 -40.65
CA GLU A 194 28.09 30.96 -41.68
C GLU A 194 27.76 30.45 -43.10
N LEU A 195 27.38 29.17 -43.22
CA LEU A 195 26.98 28.53 -44.49
C LEU A 195 25.65 29.09 -45.04
N ALA A 196 24.72 29.47 -44.17
CA ALA A 196 23.39 29.95 -44.57
C ALA A 196 23.22 31.47 -44.41
N LYS A 197 24.17 32.18 -43.77
CA LYS A 197 24.09 33.59 -43.39
C LYS A 197 22.83 33.95 -42.59
N THR A 198 22.33 33.04 -41.75
CA THR A 198 21.14 33.26 -40.92
C THR A 198 21.37 32.89 -39.46
N ASN A 199 20.61 33.54 -38.57
CA ASN A 199 20.51 33.15 -37.17
C ASN A 199 19.70 31.86 -37.07
N GLY A 200 20.25 30.83 -36.42
CA GLY A 200 19.63 29.52 -36.28
C GLY A 200 19.58 29.05 -34.82
N LEU A 201 18.64 28.16 -34.55
CA LEU A 201 18.58 27.41 -33.29
C LEU A 201 19.08 25.99 -33.56
N SER A 202 20.15 25.57 -32.88
CA SER A 202 20.65 24.21 -32.98
C SER A 202 20.22 23.38 -31.77
N ILE A 203 19.75 22.16 -32.03
CA ILE A 203 19.44 21.16 -31.01
C ILE A 203 20.67 20.25 -30.91
N VAL A 204 21.38 20.32 -29.79
CA VAL A 204 22.51 19.44 -29.52
C VAL A 204 22.06 18.37 -28.54
N LEU A 205 22.10 17.13 -28.99
CA LEU A 205 21.77 15.96 -28.20
C LEU A 205 23.07 15.42 -27.62
N LYS A 206 23.28 15.56 -26.31
CA LYS A 206 24.36 14.86 -25.62
C LYS A 206 23.85 13.52 -25.14
N ILE A 207 24.41 12.46 -25.72
CA ILE A 207 24.43 11.11 -25.14
C ILE A 207 25.65 11.05 -24.21
N GLY A 208 25.58 10.21 -23.15
CA GLY A 208 26.57 10.05 -22.07
C GLY A 208 28.06 9.97 -22.45
N LYS A 209 28.92 9.95 -21.42
CA LYS A 209 30.40 9.99 -21.56
C LYS A 209 30.96 9.04 -22.61
#